data_AF-A0A090T6Q9-F1
#
_entry.id   AF-A0A090T6Q9-F1
#
_cell.length_a   1.000
_cell.length_b   1.000
_cell.length_c   1.000
_cell.angle_alpha   90.00
_cell.angle_beta   90.00
_cell.angle_gamma   90.00
#
_symmetry.space_group_name_H-M   'P 1'
#
loop_
_entity.id
_entity.type
_entity.pdbx_description
1 polymer ?
#
loop_
_entity_poly.entity_id
_entity_poly.type
_entity_poly.pdbx_seq_one_letter_code
_entity_poly.pdbx_strand_id
1 'polypeptide(L)' 'MKAITYQPTSDQFQLSEIPLPTTSDNQALIKVITCGLNPVDTKIPNWQHLVENMDSHFVVGLDVVGEIVDISAPNTLGK' A
#
# COMPACT_ATOMS: atom_id res chain seq x y z
N MET A 1 -11.75 -1.77 -1.99
CA MET A 1 -11.29 -1.37 -0.65
C MET A 1 -10.98 0.11 -0.72
N LYS A 2 -11.37 0.85 0.32
CA LYS A 2 -11.07 2.28 0.41
C LYS A 2 -9.59 2.46 0.72
N ALA A 3 -8.93 3.33 -0.02
CA ALA A 3 -7.54 3.70 0.19
C ALA A 3 -7.34 5.20 -0.07
N ILE A 4 -6.36 5.79 0.60
CA ILE A 4 -5.84 7.10 0.19
C ILE A 4 -4.75 6.83 -0.83
N THR A 5 -4.91 7.37 -2.05
CA THR A 5 -3.91 7.30 -3.11
C THR A 5 -3.32 8.67 -3.38
N TYR A 6 -2.05 8.71 -3.77
CA TYR A 6 -1.38 9.93 -4.21
C TYR A 6 -1.50 10.09 -5.72
N GLN A 7 -1.71 11.32 -6.19
CA GLN A 7 -1.86 11.67 -7.61
C GLN A 7 -0.59 12.40 -8.10
N PRO A 8 0.37 11.70 -8.74
CA PRO A 8 1.68 12.26 -9.10
C PRO A 8 1.63 13.54 -9.95
N THR A 9 0.61 13.65 -10.81
CA THR A 9 0.46 14.75 -11.76
C THR A 9 -0.14 16.01 -11.16
N SER A 10 -0.95 15.88 -10.11
CA SER A 10 -1.66 17.00 -9.47
C SER A 10 -1.15 17.33 -8.08
N ASP A 11 -0.25 16.51 -7.52
CA ASP A 11 0.24 16.64 -6.14
C ASP A 11 -0.92 16.72 -5.14
N GLN A 12 -1.81 15.72 -5.20
CA GLN A 12 -2.99 15.64 -4.34
C GLN A 12 -3.18 14.22 -3.80
N PHE A 13 -3.80 14.14 -2.63
CA PHE A 13 -4.28 12.89 -2.06
C PHE A 13 -5.76 12.72 -2.39
N GLN A 14 -6.16 11.50 -2.73
CA GLN A 14 -7.53 11.16 -3.09
C GLN A 14 -8.01 9.93 -2.33
N LEU A 15 -9.26 9.96 -1.87
CA LEU A 15 -9.93 8.75 -1.40
C LEU A 15 -10.45 7.97 -2.62
N SER A 16 -9.97 6.74 -2.77
CA SER A 16 -10.22 5.88 -3.92
C SER A 16 -10.78 4.53 -3.48
N GLU A 17 -11.61 3.90 -4.31
CA GLU A 17 -11.98 2.49 -4.20
C GLU A 17 -11.13 1.68 -5.17
N ILE A 18 -10.27 0.80 -4.65
CA ILE A 18 -9.36 -0.04 -5.44
C ILE A 18 -9.57 -1.54 -5.15
N PRO A 19 -9.15 -2.47 -6.01
CA PRO A 19 -9.23 -3.91 -5.70
C PRO A 19 -8.52 -4.27 -4.40
N LEU A 20 -9.01 -5.31 -3.71
CA LEU A 20 -8.29 -5.88 -2.57
C LEU A 20 -7.01 -6.56 -3.09
N PRO A 21 -5.83 -6.31 -2.49
CA PRO A 21 -4.61 -6.99 -2.90
C PRO A 21 -4.68 -8.48 -2.56
N THR A 22 -4.07 -9.29 -3.41
CA THR A 22 -3.85 -10.72 -3.19
C THR A 22 -2.42 -10.96 -2.72
N THR A 23 -2.23 -11.89 -1.80
CA THR A 23 -0.90 -12.31 -1.34
C THR A 23 -0.24 -13.29 -2.29
N SER A 24 1.07 -13.17 -2.44
CA SER A 24 1.96 -14.18 -3.03
C SER A 24 2.78 -14.88 -1.94
N ASP A 25 3.62 -15.82 -2.34
CA ASP A 25 4.56 -16.51 -1.44
C ASP A 25 5.36 -15.51 -0.59
N ASN A 26 5.46 -15.78 0.71
CA ASN A 26 6.14 -14.95 1.72
C ASN A 26 5.53 -13.55 1.92
N GLN A 27 4.26 -13.35 1.56
CA GLN A 27 3.52 -12.14 1.85
C GLN A 27 2.38 -12.42 2.84
N ALA A 28 2.00 -11.39 3.60
CA ALA A 28 0.84 -11.41 4.48
C ALA A 28 -0.15 -10.32 4.06
N LEU A 29 -1.45 -10.63 4.07
CA LEU A 29 -2.50 -9.65 3.87
C LEU A 29 -2.86 -9.08 5.23
N ILE A 30 -2.72 -7.76 5.37
CA ILE A 30 -3.00 -7.06 6.62
C ILE A 30 -4.26 -6.22 6.44
N LYS A 31 -5.25 -6.45 7.31
CA LYS A 31 -6.37 -5.52 7.50
C LYS A 31 -5.91 -4.40 8.41
N VAL A 32 -5.62 -3.24 7.83
CA VAL A 32 -5.19 -2.04 8.56
C VAL A 32 -6.31 -1.56 9.50
N ILE A 33 -5.99 -1.40 10.79
CA ILE A 33 -6.87 -0.84 11.81
C ILE A 33 -6.63 0.66 11.95
N THR A 34 -5.37 1.07 11.97
CA THR A 34 -4.98 2.49 12.00
C THR A 34 -3.65 2.70 11.28
N CYS A 35 -3.47 3.91 10.75
CA CYS A 35 -2.24 4.40 10.14
C CYS A 35 -1.86 5.72 10.83
N GLY A 36 -0.61 5.84 11.28
CA GLY A 36 -0.02 7.09 11.72
C GLY A 36 0.40 7.95 10.53
N LEU A 37 0.42 9.27 10.73
CA LEU A 37 1.08 10.19 9.82
C LEU A 37 2.42 10.60 10.39
N ASN A 38 3.44 10.67 9.53
CA ASN A 38 4.76 11.16 9.89
C ASN A 38 5.28 12.15 8.82
N PRO A 39 6.40 12.86 9.08
CA PRO A 39 6.93 13.85 8.14
C PRO A 39 7.38 13.31 6.76
N VAL A 40 7.46 12.00 6.56
CA VAL A 40 7.77 11.40 5.25
C VAL A 40 6.56 11.48 4.31
N ASP A 41 5.34 11.36 4.85
CA ASP A 41 4.10 11.45 4.08
C ASP A 41 3.95 12.83 3.41
N THR A 42 4.30 13.90 4.11
CA THR A 42 4.25 15.26 3.55
C THR A 42 5.33 15.52 2.50
N LYS A 43 6.29 14.59 2.34
CA LYS A 43 7.43 14.72 1.43
C LYS A 43 7.31 13.84 0.19
N ILE A 44 6.19 13.13 0.00
CA ILE A 44 5.93 12.34 -1.21
C ILE A 44 6.27 13.11 -2.49
N PRO A 45 5.94 14.41 -2.64
CA PRO A 45 6.28 15.16 -3.85
C PRO A 45 7.79 15.22 -4.14
N ASN A 46 8.62 15.16 -3.08
CA ASN A 46 10.07 15.21 -3.16
C ASN A 46 10.71 13.85 -3.46
N TRP A 47 10.03 12.73 -3.19
CA TRP A 47 10.63 11.39 -3.34
C TRP A 47 9.85 10.45 -4.25
N GLN A 48 8.67 10.82 -4.74
CA GLN A 48 7.83 9.99 -5.63
C GLN A 48 8.58 9.43 -6.85
N HIS A 49 9.57 10.17 -7.37
CA HIS A 49 10.40 9.78 -8.50
C HIS A 49 11.34 8.59 -8.21
N LEU A 50 11.50 8.21 -6.94
CA LEU A 50 12.27 7.04 -6.51
C LEU A 50 11.44 5.75 -6.54
N VAL A 51 10.10 5.86 -6.65
CA VAL A 51 9.22 4.70 -6.79
C VAL A 51 9.12 4.33 -8.26
N GLU A 52 9.52 3.10 -8.58
CA GLU A 52 9.43 2.58 -9.92
C GLU A 52 7.96 2.50 -10.37
N ASN A 53 7.65 3.07 -11.55
CA ASN A 53 6.33 3.03 -12.17
C ASN A 53 5.18 3.51 -11.26
N MET A 54 5.40 4.55 -10.44
CA MET A 54 4.32 5.15 -9.64
C MET A 54 3.21 5.68 -10.56
N ASP A 55 1.97 5.29 -10.25
CA ASP A 55 0.75 5.79 -10.89
C ASP A 55 -0.27 6.30 -9.86
N SER A 56 -1.47 6.67 -10.32
CA SER A 56 -2.56 7.17 -9.48
C SER A 56 -3.17 6.14 -8.51
N HIS A 57 -2.74 4.88 -8.57
CA HIS A 57 -3.13 3.81 -7.65
C HIS A 57 -2.14 3.64 -6.49
N PHE A 58 -1.06 4.44 -6.44
CA PHE A 58 -0.09 4.37 -5.35
C PHE A 58 -0.73 4.69 -3.99
N VAL A 59 -0.82 3.69 -3.11
CA VAL A 59 -1.38 3.80 -1.76
C VAL A 59 -0.32 4.34 -0.80
N VAL A 60 -0.67 5.36 -0.04
CA VAL A 60 0.22 6.03 0.93
C VAL A 60 0.02 5.50 2.36
N GLY A 61 0.83 5.98 3.31
CA GLY A 61 0.73 5.63 4.73
C GLY A 61 1.61 4.44 5.08
N LEU A 62 2.83 4.73 5.55
CA LEU A 62 3.85 3.70 5.83
C LEU A 62 3.79 3.19 7.28
N ASP A 63 3.28 3.99 8.22
CA ASP A 63 3.21 3.65 9.64
C ASP A 63 1.86 3.02 9.99
N VAL A 64 1.70 1.73 9.70
CA VAL A 64 0.43 1.00 9.88
C VAL A 64 0.46 -0.02 11.01
N VAL A 65 -0.69 -0.27 11.63
CA VAL A 65 -0.95 -1.45 12.47
C VAL A 65 -2.28 -2.08 12.08
N GLY A 66 -2.32 -3.40 12.10
CA GLY A 66 -3.49 -4.15 11.67
C GLY A 66 -3.42 -5.63 12.05
N GLU A 67 -4.44 -6.36 11.59
CA GLU A 67 -4.56 -7.80 11.76
C GLU A 67 -4.07 -8.51 10.50
N ILE A 68 -3.27 -9.57 10.68
CA ILE A 68 -2.98 -10.50 9.59
C ILE A 68 -4.27 -11.29 9.32
N VAL A 69 -4.81 -11.19 8.11
CA VAL A 69 -6.04 -11.88 7.69
C VAL A 69 -5.78 -12.98 6.65
N ASP A 70 -4.60 -12.99 6.03
CA ASP A 70 -4.12 -14.08 5.17
C ASP A 70 -2.59 -14.18 5.23
N ILE A 71 -2.08 -15.41 5.15
CA ILE A 71 -0.68 -15.74 4.93
C ILE A 71 -0.65 -16.86 3.89
N SER A 72 -0.36 -16.52 2.64
CA SER A 72 -0.20 -17.55 1.62
C SER A 72 1.12 -18.29 1.90
N ALA A 73 1.01 -19.55 2.33
CA ALA A 73 2.18 -20.42 2.49
C ALA A 73 2.83 -20.65 1.11
N PRO A 74 4.17 -20.73 1.02
CA PRO A 74 4.81 -21.11 -0.22
C PRO A 74 4.23 -22.43 -0.71
N ASN A 75 3.99 -22.53 -2.01
CA ASN A 75 3.40 -23.71 -2.62
C ASN A 75 4.43 -24.87 -2.62
N THR A 76 4.75 -25.43 -1.45
CA THR A 76 5.72 -26.53 -1.27
C THR A 76 5.11 -27.91 -1.53
N LEU A 77 4.07 -28.00 -2.35
CA LEU A 77 3.55 -29.26 -2.89
C LEU A 77 3.85 -29.37 -4.39
N GLY A 78 5.11 -29.14 -4.75
CA GLY A 78 5.71 -29.68 -5.96
C GLY A 78 6.39 -31.01 -5.64
N LYS A 79 5.60 -32.09 -5.61
CA LYS A 79 6.09 -33.38 -6.10
C LYS A 79 6.06 -33.35 -7.62
#